data_AF-A0A6M0CE92-F1
#
_entry.id   AF-A0A6M0CE92-F1
#
_cell.length_a   1.000
_cell.length_b   1.000
_cell.length_c   1.000
_cell.angle_alpha   90.00
_cell.angle_beta   90.00
_cell.angle_gamma   90.00
#
_symmetry.space_group_name_H-M   'P 1'
#
loop_
_entity.id
_entity.type
_entity.pdbx_description
1 polymer ?
#
loop_
_entity_poly.entity_id
_entity_poly.type
_entity_poly.pdbx_seq_one_letter_code
_entity_poly.pdbx_strand_id
1 'polypeptide(L)'
;MSKSITITAEDILKQVKLSRQIPDIIEGIVSRKIIIDAAEEAGIKVETEELQKAADAMRLSQKLSSAQETFTWLEKHGLSVEDLEESAYMGVISQKLVAHLFADKIEPYFYEIE
;
A
#
# COMPACT_ATOMS: atom_id res chain seq x y z
N MET A 1 12.43 -35.37 15.74
CA MET A 1 11.95 -34.21 16.52
C MET A 1 12.50 -32.94 15.88
N SER A 2 11.71 -32.26 15.07
CA SER A 2 12.08 -30.93 14.56
C SER A 2 12.01 -29.93 15.72
N LYS A 3 13.12 -29.24 16.01
CA LYS A 3 13.11 -28.13 16.96
C LYS A 3 12.39 -26.95 16.31
N SER A 4 11.33 -26.47 16.94
CA SER A 4 10.68 -25.22 16.55
C SER A 4 11.57 -24.03 16.92
N ILE A 5 11.82 -23.13 15.98
CA ILE A 5 12.48 -21.85 16.23
C ILE A 5 11.37 -20.81 16.41
N THR A 6 11.38 -20.10 17.54
CA THR A 6 10.47 -18.97 17.77
C THR A 6 11.12 -17.70 17.20
N ILE A 7 10.35 -16.91 16.45
CA ILE A 7 10.78 -15.62 15.89
C ILE A 7 9.88 -14.55 16.50
N THR A 8 10.49 -13.51 17.09
CA THR A 8 9.79 -12.38 17.72
C THR A 8 9.79 -11.14 16.82
N ALA A 9 8.98 -10.14 17.18
CA ALA A 9 9.01 -8.84 16.51
C ALA A 9 10.37 -8.15 16.66
N GLU A 10 11.04 -8.31 17.82
CA GLU A 10 12.38 -7.80 18.04
C GLU A 10 13.41 -8.45 17.11
N ASP A 11 13.28 -9.75 16.83
CA ASP A 11 14.15 -10.45 15.87
C ASP A 11 13.98 -9.89 14.45
N ILE A 12 12.73 -9.63 14.04
CA ILE A 12 12.43 -9.02 12.73
C ILE A 12 13.01 -7.60 12.66
N LEU A 13 12.78 -6.77 13.68
CA LEU A 13 13.31 -5.41 13.73
C LEU A 13 14.85 -5.40 13.73
N LYS A 14 15.48 -6.35 14.43
CA LYS A 14 16.93 -6.54 14.41
C LYS A 14 17.40 -6.91 13.00
N GLN A 15 16.71 -7.81 12.33
CA GLN A 15 17.05 -8.21 10.95
C GLN A 15 16.94 -7.03 9.98
N VAL A 16 15.89 -6.21 10.08
CA VAL A 16 15.73 -4.97 9.28
C VAL A 16 16.90 -4.00 9.49
N LYS A 17 17.40 -3.87 10.72
CA LYS A 17 18.59 -3.05 11.02
C LYS A 17 19.84 -3.66 10.38
N LEU A 18 20.04 -4.97 10.51
CA LEU A 18 21.20 -5.67 9.97
C LEU A 18 21.22 -5.68 8.43
N SER A 19 20.06 -5.71 7.78
CA SER A 19 19.92 -5.59 6.33
C SER A 19 20.06 -4.16 5.82
N ARG A 20 20.19 -3.16 6.73
CA ARG A 20 20.28 -1.72 6.42
C ARG A 20 19.03 -1.15 5.72
N GLN A 21 17.86 -1.76 5.93
CA GLN A 21 16.59 -1.36 5.30
C GLN A 21 15.85 -0.23 6.05
N ILE A 22 16.37 0.22 7.20
CA ILE A 22 15.73 1.27 8.01
C ILE A 22 15.46 2.56 7.20
N PRO A 23 16.40 3.10 6.39
CA PRO A 23 16.14 4.32 5.62
C PRO A 23 14.97 4.17 4.65
N ASP A 24 14.95 3.10 3.85
CA ASP A 24 13.89 2.84 2.86
C ASP A 24 12.51 2.69 3.54
N ILE A 25 12.47 2.03 4.70
CA ILE A 25 11.22 1.89 5.48
C ILE A 25 10.76 3.25 6.01
N ILE A 26 11.68 4.10 6.50
CA ILE A 26 11.36 5.46 6.94
C ILE A 26 10.80 6.27 5.77
N GLU A 27 11.44 6.24 4.59
CA GLU A 27 10.95 6.94 3.40
C GLU A 27 9.55 6.48 3.00
N GLY A 28 9.29 5.16 3.03
CA GLY A 28 7.96 4.61 2.77
C GLY A 28 6.92 5.07 3.79
N ILE A 29 7.27 5.15 5.08
CA ILE A 29 6.37 5.67 6.13
C ILE A 29 6.08 7.15 5.91
N VAL A 30 7.12 7.96 5.67
CA VAL A 30 6.97 9.41 5.44
C VAL A 30 6.13 9.68 4.20
N SER A 31 6.39 8.96 3.10
CA SER A 31 5.62 9.11 1.86
C SER A 31 4.14 8.82 2.08
N ARG A 32 3.79 7.74 2.80
CA ARG A 32 2.39 7.44 3.12
C ARG A 32 1.73 8.57 3.92
N LYS A 33 2.40 9.10 4.93
CA LYS A 33 1.88 10.22 5.73
C LYS A 33 1.64 11.46 4.90
N ILE A 34 2.62 11.87 4.09
CA ILE A 34 2.51 13.05 3.22
C ILE A 34 1.35 12.89 2.23
N ILE A 35 1.17 11.70 1.66
CA ILE A 35 0.05 11.43 0.74
C ILE A 35 -1.29 11.59 1.45
N ILE A 36 -1.44 11.03 2.65
CA ILE A 36 -2.66 11.14 3.44
C ILE A 36 -2.94 12.61 3.77
N ASP A 37 -1.96 13.31 4.34
CA ASP A 37 -2.10 14.71 4.74
C ASP A 37 -2.48 15.59 3.54
N ALA A 38 -1.79 15.44 2.40
CA ALA A 38 -2.06 16.22 1.20
C ALA A 38 -3.45 15.92 0.60
N ALA A 39 -3.90 14.66 0.67
CA ALA A 39 -5.21 14.29 0.18
C ALA A 39 -6.33 14.82 1.09
N GLU A 40 -6.12 14.81 2.41
CA GLU A 40 -7.03 15.42 3.38
C GLU A 40 -7.15 16.93 3.18
N GLU A 41 -6.02 17.63 3.00
CA GLU A 41 -5.98 19.07 2.70
C GLU A 41 -6.70 19.42 1.40
N ALA A 42 -6.59 18.55 0.38
CA ALA A 42 -7.31 18.68 -0.89
C ALA A 42 -8.79 18.26 -0.82
N GLY A 43 -9.28 17.79 0.34
CA GLY A 43 -10.65 17.32 0.52
C GLY A 43 -10.98 16.03 -0.24
N ILE A 44 -9.97 15.25 -0.60
CA ILE A 44 -10.12 13.99 -1.33
C ILE A 44 -10.61 12.92 -0.36
N LYS A 45 -11.69 12.22 -0.73
CA LYS A 45 -12.25 11.11 0.04
C LYS A 45 -12.19 9.82 -0.75
N VAL A 46 -12.10 8.69 -0.06
CA VAL A 46 -12.24 7.36 -0.65
C VAL A 46 -13.61 6.81 -0.30
N GLU A 47 -14.40 6.51 -1.33
CA GLU A 47 -15.71 5.89 -1.15
C GLU A 47 -15.55 4.37 -0.97
N THR A 48 -16.49 3.75 -0.25
CA THR A 48 -16.46 2.30 0.03
C THR A 48 -16.40 1.45 -1.25
N GLU A 49 -17.08 1.89 -2.33
CA GLU A 49 -17.03 1.19 -3.61
C GLU A 49 -15.64 1.23 -4.25
N GLU A 50 -14.93 2.37 -4.14
CA GLU A 50 -13.56 2.50 -4.65
C GLU A 50 -12.60 1.61 -3.86
N LEU A 51 -12.78 1.56 -2.54
CA LEU A 51 -12.01 0.70 -1.65
C LEU A 51 -12.21 -0.79 -1.99
N GLN A 52 -13.47 -1.21 -2.20
CA GLN A 52 -13.78 -2.59 -2.58
C GLN A 52 -13.14 -2.95 -3.92
N LYS A 53 -13.23 -2.07 -4.93
CA LYS A 53 -12.60 -2.28 -6.24
C LYS A 53 -11.08 -2.41 -6.13
N ALA A 54 -10.44 -1.61 -5.28
CA ALA A 54 -9.01 -1.70 -5.06
C ALA A 54 -8.62 -3.02 -4.35
N ALA A 55 -9.37 -3.43 -3.33
CA ALA A 55 -9.17 -4.72 -2.68
C ALA A 55 -9.36 -5.90 -3.65
N ASP A 56 -10.35 -5.83 -4.55
CA ASP A 56 -10.59 -6.82 -5.60
C ASP A 56 -9.42 -6.89 -6.59
N ALA A 57 -8.89 -5.74 -7.00
CA ALA A 57 -7.74 -5.65 -7.88
C ALA A 57 -6.47 -6.23 -7.22
N MET A 58 -6.27 -5.99 -5.92
CA MET A 58 -5.17 -6.59 -5.16
C MET A 58 -5.32 -8.11 -5.06
N ARG A 59 -6.52 -8.62 -4.80
CA ARG A 59 -6.76 -10.07 -4.79
C ARG A 59 -6.49 -10.69 -6.17
N LEU A 60 -6.91 -10.02 -7.24
CA LEU A 60 -6.68 -10.47 -8.61
C LEU A 60 -5.18 -10.50 -8.97
N SER A 61 -4.41 -9.47 -8.62
CA SER A 61 -2.96 -9.42 -8.89
C SER A 61 -2.20 -10.52 -8.15
N GLN A 62 -2.68 -10.90 -6.97
CA GLN A 62 -2.14 -11.98 -6.15
C GLN A 62 -2.73 -13.36 -6.47
N LYS A 63 -3.62 -13.45 -7.47
CA LYS A 63 -4.32 -14.68 -7.91
C LYS A 63 -5.15 -15.34 -6.79
N LEU A 64 -5.75 -14.53 -5.94
CA LEU A 64 -6.61 -14.95 -4.83
C LEU A 64 -8.06 -14.94 -5.31
N SER A 65 -8.62 -16.13 -5.55
CA SER A 65 -9.94 -16.33 -6.13
C SER A 65 -11.04 -16.59 -5.09
N SER A 66 -10.66 -16.86 -3.84
CA SER A 66 -11.59 -17.12 -2.74
C SER A 66 -11.23 -16.38 -1.46
N ALA A 67 -12.21 -16.26 -0.55
CA ALA A 67 -11.98 -15.72 0.79
C ALA A 67 -10.94 -16.57 1.55
N GLN A 68 -10.99 -17.89 1.44
CA GLN A 68 -10.04 -18.80 2.11
C GLN A 68 -8.61 -18.61 1.61
N GLU A 69 -8.42 -18.45 0.30
CA GLU A 69 -7.11 -18.14 -0.28
C GLU A 69 -6.59 -16.79 0.20
N THR A 70 -7.49 -15.81 0.35
CA THR A 70 -7.15 -14.48 0.88
C THR A 70 -6.67 -14.58 2.32
N PHE A 71 -7.39 -15.24 3.22
CA PHE A 71 -6.97 -15.40 4.62
C PHE A 71 -5.64 -16.16 4.75
N THR A 72 -5.46 -17.23 3.96
CA THR A 72 -4.20 -17.98 3.93
C THR A 72 -3.03 -17.10 3.46
N TRP A 73 -3.28 -16.25 2.47
CA TRP A 73 -2.29 -15.31 1.97
C TRP A 73 -1.94 -14.24 3.02
N LEU A 74 -2.95 -13.68 3.71
CA LEU A 74 -2.74 -12.71 4.78
C LEU A 74 -1.90 -13.29 5.92
N GLU A 75 -2.27 -14.48 6.41
CA GLU A 75 -1.52 -15.19 7.46
C GLU A 75 -0.07 -15.43 7.04
N LYS A 76 0.15 -15.90 5.80
CA LYS A 76 1.50 -16.13 5.26
C LYS A 76 2.37 -14.86 5.25
N HIS A 77 1.76 -13.69 5.07
CA HIS A 77 2.47 -12.41 5.00
C HIS A 77 2.41 -11.61 6.31
N GLY A 78 1.83 -12.18 7.38
CA GLY A 78 1.69 -11.51 8.66
C GLY A 78 0.77 -10.28 8.62
N LEU A 79 -0.21 -10.28 7.72
CA LEU A 79 -1.17 -9.20 7.52
C LEU A 79 -2.51 -9.53 8.17
N SER A 80 -3.16 -8.51 8.70
CA SER A 80 -4.58 -8.52 9.08
C SER A 80 -5.47 -8.10 7.90
N VAL A 81 -6.79 -8.18 8.09
CA VAL A 81 -7.73 -7.64 7.10
C VAL A 81 -7.63 -6.11 7.06
N GLU A 82 -7.41 -5.49 8.21
CA GLU A 82 -7.21 -4.06 8.36
C GLU A 82 -5.97 -3.58 7.59
N ASP A 83 -4.86 -4.34 7.62
CA ASP A 83 -3.66 -4.01 6.84
C ASP A 83 -3.91 -4.09 5.32
N LEU A 84 -4.77 -5.03 4.89
CA LEU A 84 -5.19 -5.13 3.49
C LEU A 84 -6.06 -3.94 3.10
N GLU A 85 -7.01 -3.54 3.94
CA GLU A 85 -7.85 -2.36 3.74
C GLU A 85 -7.02 -1.07 3.70
N GLU A 86 -6.05 -0.91 4.60
CA GLU A 86 -5.12 0.24 4.58
C GLU A 86 -4.31 0.27 3.28
N SER A 87 -3.84 -0.89 2.81
CA SER A 87 -3.12 -1.00 1.54
C SER A 87 -4.00 -0.63 0.35
N ALA A 88 -5.25 -1.08 0.32
CA ALA A 88 -6.21 -0.73 -0.73
C ALA A 88 -6.54 0.77 -0.69
N TYR A 89 -6.77 1.32 0.50
CA TYR A 89 -7.02 2.75 0.71
C TYR A 89 -5.85 3.60 0.19
N MET A 90 -4.61 3.23 0.56
CA MET A 90 -3.40 3.91 0.09
C MET A 90 -3.30 3.88 -1.44
N GLY A 91 -3.65 2.78 -2.08
CA GLY A 91 -3.71 2.68 -3.54
C GLY A 91 -4.69 3.66 -4.17
N VAL A 92 -5.90 3.76 -3.63
CA VAL A 92 -6.94 4.66 -4.14
C VAL A 92 -6.57 6.12 -3.90
N ILE A 93 -6.25 6.49 -2.65
CA ILE A 93 -6.00 7.89 -2.30
C ILE A 93 -4.79 8.45 -3.05
N SER A 94 -3.76 7.64 -3.28
CA SER A 94 -2.59 8.04 -4.07
C SER A 94 -2.98 8.34 -5.53
N GLN A 95 -3.80 7.48 -6.16
CA GLN A 95 -4.26 7.70 -7.53
C GLN A 95 -5.13 8.95 -7.66
N LYS A 96 -6.03 9.17 -6.69
CA LYS A 96 -6.88 10.37 -6.66
C LYS A 96 -6.06 11.64 -6.45
N LEU A 97 -5.06 11.60 -5.57
CA LEU A 97 -4.15 12.72 -5.34
C LEU A 97 -3.32 13.04 -6.59
N VAL A 98 -2.80 12.02 -7.28
CA VAL A 98 -2.09 12.21 -8.57
C VAL A 98 -3.00 12.87 -9.60
N ALA A 99 -4.23 12.37 -9.75
CA ALA A 99 -5.21 12.98 -10.66
C ALA A 99 -5.49 14.44 -10.27
N HIS A 100 -5.67 14.74 -8.98
CA HIS A 100 -5.91 16.10 -8.50
C HIS A 100 -4.73 17.05 -8.78
N LEU A 101 -3.50 16.61 -8.53
CA LEU A 101 -2.30 17.46 -8.66
C LEU A 101 -1.86 17.69 -10.12
N PHE A 102 -2.21 16.77 -11.02
CA PHE A 102 -1.62 16.72 -12.36
C PHE A 102 -2.62 16.61 -13.51
N ALA A 103 -3.94 16.53 -13.29
CA ALA A 103 -4.93 16.43 -14.38
C ALA A 103 -4.74 17.50 -15.46
N ASP A 104 -4.49 18.75 -15.07
CA ASP A 104 -4.35 19.88 -15.99
C ASP A 104 -2.93 20.05 -16.57
N LYS A 105 -1.98 19.19 -16.18
CA LYS A 105 -0.55 19.29 -16.58
C LYS A 105 -0.13 18.24 -17.62
N ILE A 106 -1.03 17.37 -18.04
CA ILE A 106 -0.74 16.29 -19.01
C ILE A 106 -0.80 16.79 -20.45
N GLU A 107 -1.62 17.80 -20.77
CA GLU A 107 -1.76 18.34 -22.13
C GLU A 107 -0.54 19.10 -22.68
N PRO A 108 0.18 19.96 -21.93
CA PRO A 108 1.27 20.77 -22.51
C PRO A 108 2.52 19.97 -22.91
N TYR A 109 2.75 18.79 -22.32
CA TYR A 109 3.98 18.03 -22.52
C TYR A 109 4.09 17.40 -23.93
N PHE A 110 2.97 17.32 -24.66
CA PHE A 110 2.95 16.78 -26.03
C PHE A 110 3.04 17.85 -27.12
N TYR A 111 3.05 19.14 -26.76
CA TYR A 111 3.16 20.26 -27.73
C TYR A 111 4.56 20.87 -27.84
N GLU A 112 5.51 20.50 -26.98
CA GLU A 112 6.90 21.02 -27.03
C GLU A 112 7.86 20.14 -27.86
N ILE A 113 7.34 19.15 -28.58
CA ILE A 113 8.10 18.36 -29.56
C ILE A 113 7.57 18.69 -30.97
N GLU A 114 7.77 19.93 -31.41
CA GLU A 114 7.77 20.33 -32.84
C GLU A 114 9.09 21.04 -33.18
#